data_AF-A0A838YU61-F1
#
_entry.id   AF-A0A838YU61-F1
#
_cell.length_a   1.000
_cell.length_b   1.000
_cell.length_c   1.000
_cell.angle_alpha   90.00
_cell.angle_beta   90.00
_cell.angle_gamma   90.00
#
_symmetry.space_group_name_H-M   'P 1'
#
loop_
_entity.id
_entity.type
_entity.pdbx_description
1 polymer ?
#
loop_
_entity_poly.entity_id
_entity_poly.type
_entity_poly.pdbx_seq_one_letter_code
_entity_poly.pdbx_strand_id
1 'polypeptide(L)' 'MNIVLDDKIEERFRAEVFKRKGMKKGNISEALEDAIDVWIKDNKK' A
#
# COMPACT_ATOMS: atom_id res chain seq x y z
N MET A 1 -12.79 1.69 -5.15
CA MET A 1 -12.37 3.09 -4.92
C MET A 1 -11.52 3.50 -6.11
N ASN A 2 -11.76 4.66 -6.72
CA ASN A 2 -10.88 5.16 -7.78
C ASN A 2 -9.97 6.22 -7.15
N ILE A 3 -8.69 5.88 -6.95
CA ILE A 3 -7.70 6.73 -6.30
C ILE A 3 -6.61 6.99 -7.33
N VAL A 4 -6.20 8.25 -7.46
CA VAL A 4 -5.04 8.64 -8.27
C VAL A 4 -3.88 8.87 -7.32
N LEU A 5 -2.80 8.12 -7.52
CA LEU A 5 -1.53 8.31 -6.83
C LEU A 5 -0.52 8.86 -7.84
N ASP A 6 0.48 9.59 -7.34
CA ASP A 6 1.65 9.92 -8.16
C ASP A 6 2.35 8.62 -8.60
N ASP A 7 2.69 8.52 -9.88
CA ASP A 7 3.26 7.31 -10.49
C ASP A 7 4.51 6.83 -9.75
N LYS A 8 5.37 7.74 -9.29
CA LYS A 8 6.62 7.38 -8.59
C LYS A 8 6.33 6.82 -7.20
N ILE A 9 5.29 7.32 -6.54
CA ILE A 9 4.86 6.80 -5.24
C ILE A 9 4.27 5.40 -5.43
N GLU A 10 3.40 5.23 -6.42
CA GLU A 10 2.79 3.94 -6.72
C GLU A 10 3.85 2.89 -7.06
N GLU A 11 4.81 3.22 -7.93
CA GLU A 11 5.89 2.31 -8.31
C GLU A 11 6.71 1.87 -7.09
N ARG A 12 7.11 2.82 -6.24
CA ARG A 12 7.86 2.52 -5.01
C ARG A 12 7.07 1.64 -4.04
N PHE A 13 5.78 1.93 -3.87
CA PHE A 13 4.91 1.13 -3.02
C PHE A 13 4.82 -0.31 -3.53
N ARG A 14 4.53 -0.49 -4.82
CA ARG A 14 4.47 -1.81 -5.46
C ARG A 14 5.78 -2.57 -5.33
N ALA A 15 6.91 -1.92 -5.57
CA ALA A 15 8.23 -2.53 -5.44
C ALA A 15 8.49 -3.04 -4.02
N GLU A 16 8.17 -2.26 -2.99
CA GLU A 16 8.32 -2.68 -1.58
C GLU A 16 7.36 -3.81 -1.21
N VAL A 17 6.12 -3.77 -1.69
CA VAL A 17 5.16 -4.87 -1.49
C VAL A 17 5.67 -6.15 -2.14
N PHE A 18 6.21 -6.09 -3.36
CA PHE A 18 6.77 -7.25 -4.05
C PHE A 18 8.00 -7.81 -3.33
N LYS A 19 8.90 -6.95 -2.83
CA LYS A 19 10.06 -7.40 -2.04
C LYS A 19 9.64 -8.14 -0.76
N ARG A 20 8.58 -7.69 -0.09
CA ARG A 20 8.16 -8.24 1.22
C ARG A 20 7.22 -9.45 1.11
N LYS A 21 6.18 -9.35 0.27
CA LYS A 21 5.09 -10.34 0.18
C LYS A 21 5.19 -11.22 -1.08
N GLY A 22 6.10 -10.90 -2.02
CA GLY A 22 6.24 -11.59 -3.31
C GLY A 22 5.20 -11.15 -4.36
N MET A 23 5.19 -11.82 -5.51
CA MET A 23 4.34 -11.50 -6.66
C MET A 23 3.01 -12.28 -6.66
N LYS A 24 2.30 -12.31 -5.52
CA LYS A 24 1.00 -12.99 -5.41
C LYS A 24 -0.15 -12.01 -5.62
N LYS A 25 -1.18 -12.45 -6.35
CA LYS A 25 -2.43 -11.71 -6.52
C LYS A 25 -3.04 -11.44 -5.13
N GLY A 26 -3.29 -10.17 -4.82
CA GLY A 26 -3.86 -9.72 -3.55
C GLY A 26 -2.89 -8.98 -2.63
N ASN A 27 -1.57 -9.16 -2.78
CA ASN A 27 -0.58 -8.57 -1.88
C ASN A 27 -0.60 -7.03 -1.86
N ILE A 28 -0.90 -6.41 -3.00
CA ILE A 28 -1.00 -4.94 -3.11
C ILE A 28 -2.24 -4.45 -2.37
N SER A 29 -3.37 -5.13 -2.52
CA SER A 29 -4.61 -4.78 -1.81
C SER A 29 -4.43 -4.90 -0.31
N GLU A 30 -3.85 -6.01 0.16
CA GLU A 30 -3.58 -6.24 1.58
C GLU A 30 -2.62 -5.18 2.15
N ALA A 31 -1.55 -4.86 1.44
CA ALA A 31 -0.64 -3.80 1.87
C ALA A 31 -1.28 -2.40 1.88
N LEU A 32 -2.26 -2.16 1.00
CA LEU A 32 -3.00 -0.90 0.96
C LEU A 32 -3.93 -0.79 2.18
N GLU A 33 -4.61 -1.88 2.53
CA GLU A 33 -5.42 -1.98 3.76
C GLU A 33 -4.55 -1.74 5.01
N ASP A 34 -3.39 -2.40 5.09
CA ASP A 34 -2.41 -2.20 6.16
C ASP A 34 -2.00 -0.71 6.28
N ALA A 35 -1.69 -0.07 5.15
CA ALA A 35 -1.27 1.34 5.12
C ALA A 35 -2.38 2.30 5.57
N ILE A 36 -3.62 2.04 5.18
CA ILE A 36 -4.79 2.83 5.59
C ILE A 36 -5.02 2.70 7.09
N ASP A 37 -4.93 1.49 7.65
CA ASP A 37 -5.11 1.26 9.08
C ASP A 37 -4.02 1.95 9.92
N VAL A 38 -2.76 1.89 9.48
CA VAL A 38 -1.65 2.63 10.12
C VAL A 38 -1.90 4.14 10.09
N TRP A 39 -2.32 4.69 8.94
CA TRP A 39 -2.63 6.11 8.82
C TRP A 39 -3.75 6.54 9.79
N ILE A 40 -4.84 5.78 9.85
CA ILE A 40 -5.96 6.06 10.77
C ILE A 40 -5.49 6.02 12.23
N LYS A 41 -4.68 5.03 12.60
CA LYS A 41 -4.18 4.87 13.97
C LYS A 41 -3.27 6.02 14.40
N ASP A 42 -2.41 6.49 13.52
CA ASP A 42 -1.48 7.59 13.81
C ASP A 42 -2.22 8.91 14.04
N ASN A 43 -3.33 9.13 13.32
CA ASN A 43 -4.16 10.34 13.41
C ASN A 43 -5.22 10.30 14.53
N LYS A 44 -5.21 9.28 15.40
CA LYS A 44 -6.07 9.19 16.59
C LYS A 44 -5.36 9.60 17.90
N LYS A 45 -4.09 10.00 17.82
CA LYS A 45 -3.33 10.58 18.94
C LYS A 45 -3.51 12.08 19.01
#